data_AF-A0A2K9PQ90-F1
#
_entry.id   AF-A0A2K9PQ90-F1
#
_cell.length_a   1.000
_cell.length_b   1.000
_cell.length_c   1.000
_cell.angle_alpha   90.00
_cell.angle_beta   90.00
_cell.angle_gamma   90.00
#
_symmetry.space_group_name_H-M   'P 1'
#
loop_
_entity.id
_entity.type
_entity.pdbx_description
1 polymer ?
#
loop_
_entity_poly.entity_id
_entity_poly.type
_entity_poly.pdbx_seq_one_letter_code
_entity_poly.pdbx_strand_id
1 'polypeptide(L)'
;MKKNFLILASIVFLFSCDKKEKYQGKWTNSYLKPSYYYNEAKSIVIENDSIKFNYTYFDFWNKYPLKIEKEKFKFNNITISALVEEDTLTLNDSIYLLKNYHDTLYWVKPLLKIDLPKVSELTKTTKKNNDLINYVYYGKRLDNGKPCLQLNDKYAEINELPEFLSYSRGSRREELTPFHSTFLFIDKTIPMKFIEDIFYNLKIVNQLKVCFINNIHLMYNDSIGFYYNYEKLTKKLPPFREDDNYSTNTSTSSYNIPPTLLFYYPFFDDFTPKAKFILLKKDKIYYNNKTINLSDLKPLIKPWVKNNDVIFSLYDLQSTYGSFLEMNAIINSVYNEARKNQALLKFNKKLHQLSREEMTEIKMKIRMYHTWSFSIPHYNTIVENNNSFFGLEVNSIN
;
A
#
# COMPACT_ATOMS: atom_id res chain seq x y z
N MET A 1 6.12 88.90 11.66
CA MET A 1 5.95 87.82 10.65
C MET A 1 7.02 86.77 10.85
N LYS A 2 6.67 85.59 11.40
CA LYS A 2 7.43 84.33 11.25
C LYS A 2 6.44 83.19 11.46
N LYS A 3 6.02 82.56 10.36
CA LYS A 3 5.19 81.35 10.36
C LYS A 3 6.12 80.17 10.68
N ASN A 4 5.93 79.52 11.82
CA ASN A 4 6.50 78.20 12.07
C ASN A 4 5.59 77.16 11.43
N PHE A 5 6.08 76.52 10.37
CA PHE A 5 5.45 75.36 9.76
C PHE A 5 5.89 74.13 10.58
N LEU A 6 4.99 73.58 11.39
CA LEU A 6 5.20 72.28 12.03
C LEU A 6 4.89 71.20 10.98
N ILE A 7 5.92 70.55 10.45
CA ILE A 7 5.77 69.36 9.61
C ILE A 7 5.52 68.18 10.56
N LEU A 8 4.26 67.74 10.63
CA LEU A 8 3.89 66.50 11.28
C LEU A 8 4.27 65.35 10.33
N ALA A 9 5.46 64.77 10.54
CA ALA A 9 5.87 63.55 9.86
C ALA A 9 5.10 62.38 10.47
N SER A 10 3.96 62.04 9.86
CA SER A 10 3.23 60.80 10.11
C SER A 10 4.09 59.63 9.63
N ILE A 11 4.90 59.06 10.53
CA ILE A 11 5.55 57.77 10.30
C ILE A 11 4.45 56.71 10.35
N VAL A 12 3.87 56.42 9.19
CA VAL A 12 3.09 55.22 8.98
C VAL A 12 4.09 54.07 8.98
N PHE A 13 4.25 53.40 10.13
CA PHE A 13 4.86 52.08 10.19
C PHE A 13 3.95 51.11 9.40
N LEU A 14 4.19 50.98 8.10
CA LEU A 14 3.72 49.84 7.31
C LEU A 14 4.47 48.60 7.77
N PHE A 15 4.08 48.03 8.92
CA PHE A 15 4.34 46.63 9.21
C PHE A 15 3.41 45.77 8.33
N SER A 16 3.68 45.74 7.03
CA SER A 16 3.24 44.65 6.16
C SER A 16 4.19 43.46 6.36
N CYS A 17 4.29 43.01 7.61
CA CYS A 17 4.67 41.65 7.91
C CYS A 17 3.37 40.89 7.99
N ASP A 18 3.01 40.27 6.87
CA ASP A 18 1.94 39.28 6.82
C ASP A 18 2.31 38.19 7.84
N LYS A 19 1.80 38.31 9.07
CA LYS A 19 2.30 37.54 10.21
C LYS A 19 1.98 36.08 9.94
N LYS A 20 3.00 35.28 9.65
CA LYS A 20 2.89 33.83 9.42
C LYS A 20 2.13 33.11 10.54
N GLU A 21 2.11 33.70 11.74
CA GLU A 21 1.29 33.31 12.90
C GLU A 21 -0.20 33.12 12.56
N LYS A 22 -0.77 33.89 11.63
CA LYS A 22 -2.19 33.78 11.25
C LYS A 22 -2.55 32.39 10.72
N TYR A 23 -1.60 31.71 10.07
CA TYR A 23 -1.79 30.38 9.49
C TYR A 23 -1.59 29.24 10.50
N GLN A 24 -0.98 29.50 11.65
CA GLN A 24 -0.57 28.44 12.58
C GLN A 24 -1.77 27.80 13.28
N GLY A 25 -1.65 26.49 13.52
CA GLY A 25 -2.63 25.70 14.26
C GLY A 25 -3.20 24.54 13.45
N LYS A 26 -4.21 23.90 14.04
CA LYS A 26 -4.95 22.80 13.42
C LYS A 26 -6.13 23.34 12.64
N TRP A 27 -6.25 22.92 11.39
CA TRP A 27 -7.35 23.27 10.50
C TRP A 27 -8.07 22.00 10.04
N THR A 28 -9.39 22.06 9.97
CA THR A 28 -10.26 20.91 9.66
C THR A 28 -11.24 21.27 8.58
N ASN A 29 -11.70 20.29 7.80
CA ASN A 29 -12.72 20.54 6.79
C ASN A 29 -13.97 21.21 7.40
N SER A 30 -14.50 22.22 6.69
CA SER A 30 -15.78 22.84 7.06
C SER A 30 -16.92 21.82 6.98
N TYR A 31 -17.88 21.90 7.91
CA TYR A 31 -19.11 21.11 7.90
C TYR A 31 -19.95 21.34 6.63
N LEU A 32 -19.76 22.48 5.96
CA LEU A 32 -20.44 22.84 4.71
C LEU A 32 -19.87 22.11 3.49
N LYS A 33 -18.79 21.33 3.64
CA LYS A 33 -18.21 20.53 2.58
C LYS A 33 -18.83 19.13 2.59
N PRO A 34 -19.73 18.78 1.65
CA PRO A 34 -20.40 17.47 1.61
C PRO A 34 -19.50 16.32 1.13
N SER A 35 -18.18 16.47 1.19
CA SER A 35 -17.22 15.50 0.65
C SER A 35 -17.11 14.26 1.54
N TYR A 36 -17.61 13.13 1.03
CA TYR A 36 -17.50 11.79 1.64
C TYR A 36 -16.30 10.99 1.09
N TYR A 37 -15.26 11.64 0.56
CA TYR A 37 -14.14 10.91 -0.03
C TYR A 37 -13.24 10.30 1.06
N TYR A 38 -13.22 8.97 1.13
CA TYR A 38 -12.41 8.19 2.10
C TYR A 38 -10.91 8.52 2.13
N ASN A 39 -10.36 9.07 1.04
CA ASN A 39 -8.94 9.40 0.92
C ASN A 39 -8.66 10.90 1.09
N GLU A 40 -9.63 11.73 1.45
CA GLU A 40 -9.39 13.15 1.71
C GLU A 40 -8.57 13.34 3.00
N ALA A 41 -7.66 14.31 3.01
CA ALA A 41 -7.02 14.74 4.25
C ALA A 41 -8.01 15.57 5.06
N LYS A 42 -8.50 15.00 6.16
CA LYS A 42 -9.57 15.59 6.98
C LYS A 42 -9.10 16.73 7.90
N SER A 43 -7.80 16.78 8.17
CA SER A 43 -7.19 17.82 8.99
C SER A 43 -5.75 18.06 8.59
N ILE A 44 -5.33 19.32 8.73
CA ILE A 44 -3.95 19.76 8.53
C ILE A 44 -3.48 20.49 9.79
N VAL A 45 -2.19 20.38 10.09
CA VAL A 45 -1.56 21.18 11.15
C VAL A 45 -0.46 22.00 10.50
N ILE A 46 -0.54 23.32 10.67
CA ILE A 46 0.43 24.26 10.14
C ILE A 46 1.31 24.76 11.30
N GLU A 47 2.61 24.54 11.16
CA GLU A 47 3.67 25.01 12.05
C GLU A 47 4.44 26.17 11.36
N ASN A 48 5.41 26.76 12.05
CA ASN A 48 6.19 27.90 11.55
C ASN A 48 6.86 27.64 10.19
N ASP A 49 7.41 26.44 10.02
CA ASP A 49 8.24 26.03 8.90
C ASP A 49 7.77 24.69 8.30
N SER A 50 6.61 24.19 8.72
CA SER A 50 6.12 22.89 8.28
C SER A 50 4.60 22.80 8.21
N ILE A 51 4.14 21.86 7.40
CA ILE A 51 2.74 21.45 7.34
C ILE A 51 2.64 19.95 7.50
N LYS A 52 1.69 19.51 8.31
CA LYS A 52 1.47 18.10 8.65
C LYS A 52 0.06 17.67 8.25
N PHE A 53 -0.04 16.49 7.65
CA PHE A 53 -1.30 15.88 7.24
C PHE A 53 -1.49 14.53 7.93
N ASN A 54 -2.65 14.32 8.55
CA ASN A 54 -2.99 13.08 9.24
C ASN A 54 -3.81 12.16 8.33
N TYR A 55 -3.46 10.88 8.30
CA TYR A 55 -4.27 9.83 7.69
C TYR A 55 -5.28 9.24 8.70
N THR A 56 -6.55 9.19 8.32
CA THR A 56 -7.72 8.95 9.20
C THR A 56 -7.66 7.71 10.12
N TYR A 57 -6.85 6.68 9.82
CA TYR A 57 -6.98 5.37 10.48
C TYR A 57 -5.78 4.90 11.29
N PHE A 58 -4.60 5.49 11.11
CA PHE A 58 -3.40 5.14 11.87
C PHE A 58 -2.47 6.34 11.93
N ASP A 59 -1.52 6.35 12.87
CA ASP A 59 -0.62 7.47 13.10
C ASP A 59 0.38 7.59 11.94
N PHE A 60 -0.05 8.25 10.87
CA PHE A 60 0.72 8.48 9.65
C PHE A 60 0.67 9.96 9.29
N TRP A 61 1.67 10.66 9.79
CA TRP A 61 1.87 12.07 9.52
C TRP A 61 2.84 12.25 8.36
N ASN A 62 2.34 12.85 7.29
CA ASN A 62 3.24 13.44 6.30
C ASN A 62 3.59 14.85 6.75
N LYS A 63 4.83 15.04 7.23
CA LYS A 63 5.40 16.35 7.54
C LYS A 63 6.17 16.86 6.33
N TYR A 64 5.81 18.04 5.83
CA TYR A 64 6.49 18.70 4.72
C TYR A 64 7.06 20.05 5.17
N PRO A 65 8.27 20.41 4.76
CA PRO A 65 8.74 21.79 4.87
C PRO A 65 7.79 22.73 4.15
N LEU A 66 7.36 23.79 4.84
CA LEU A 66 6.41 24.78 4.33
C LEU A 66 7.11 26.12 4.17
N LYS A 67 7.00 26.70 2.98
CA LYS A 67 7.32 28.11 2.73
C LYS A 67 6.04 28.88 2.48
N ILE A 68 5.87 29.99 3.20
CA ILE A 68 4.74 30.92 3.06
C ILE A 68 5.30 32.23 2.51
N GLU A 69 4.91 32.59 1.30
CA GLU A 69 5.34 33.81 0.60
C GLU A 69 4.14 34.44 -0.10
N LYS A 70 3.79 35.69 0.24
CA LYS A 70 2.68 36.44 -0.39
C LYS A 70 1.40 35.60 -0.44
N GLU A 71 0.96 35.09 0.71
CA GLU A 71 -0.25 34.26 0.83
C GLU A 71 -0.23 33.00 -0.04
N LYS A 72 0.95 32.45 -0.34
CA LYS A 72 1.09 31.18 -1.04
C LYS A 72 1.84 30.17 -0.20
N PHE A 73 1.24 29.00 -0.03
CA PHE A 73 1.88 27.82 0.55
C PHE A 73 2.65 27.08 -0.53
N LYS A 74 3.93 26.84 -0.27
CA LYS A 74 4.82 26.04 -1.11
C LYS A 74 5.38 24.88 -0.30
N PHE A 75 5.02 23.66 -0.67
CA PHE A 75 5.50 22.42 -0.05
C PHE A 75 5.30 21.25 -1.03
N ASN A 76 6.15 20.22 -0.98
CA ASN A 76 6.01 19.00 -1.80
C ASN A 76 5.76 19.25 -3.31
N ASN A 77 6.40 20.26 -3.90
CA ASN A 77 6.19 20.73 -5.28
C ASN A 77 4.76 21.22 -5.60
N ILE A 78 3.96 21.48 -4.58
CA ILE A 78 2.63 22.07 -4.66
C ILE A 78 2.74 23.55 -4.29
N THR A 79 2.06 24.42 -5.05
CA THR A 79 1.89 25.83 -4.72
C THR A 79 0.40 26.14 -4.69
N ILE A 80 -0.07 26.63 -3.55
CA ILE A 80 -1.49 26.91 -3.29
C ILE A 80 -1.61 28.33 -2.72
N SER A 81 -2.55 29.12 -3.21
CA SER A 81 -2.96 30.38 -2.59
C SER A 81 -3.70 30.09 -1.29
N ALA A 82 -3.35 30.78 -0.21
CA ALA A 82 -3.82 30.54 1.14
C ALA A 82 -4.17 31.87 1.82
N LEU A 83 -5.46 32.11 1.99
CA LEU A 83 -6.02 33.28 2.65
C LEU A 83 -6.61 32.87 3.99
N VAL A 84 -6.37 33.67 5.03
CA VAL A 84 -6.99 33.48 6.35
C VAL A 84 -7.87 34.69 6.65
N GLU A 85 -9.16 34.44 6.84
CA GLU A 85 -10.16 35.39 7.29
C GLU A 85 -10.79 34.84 8.56
N GLU A 86 -10.57 35.52 9.69
CA GLU A 86 -10.99 35.08 11.03
C GLU A 86 -10.55 33.62 11.31
N ASP A 87 -11.50 32.70 11.48
CA ASP A 87 -11.28 31.28 11.74
C ASP A 87 -11.36 30.40 10.48
N THR A 88 -11.34 31.01 9.29
CA THR A 88 -11.42 30.31 8.00
C THR A 88 -10.12 30.43 7.21
N LEU A 89 -9.55 29.29 6.84
CA LEU A 89 -8.45 29.16 5.90
C LEU A 89 -9.01 28.75 4.53
N THR A 90 -8.88 29.63 3.55
CA THR A 90 -9.28 29.42 2.17
C THR A 90 -8.06 29.04 1.33
N LEU A 91 -8.14 27.92 0.63
CA LEU A 91 -7.10 27.42 -0.28
C LEU A 91 -7.61 27.48 -1.73
N ASN A 92 -6.83 28.12 -2.61
CA ASN A 92 -7.16 28.39 -4.02
C ASN A 92 -8.63 28.79 -4.24
N ASP A 93 -9.17 29.65 -3.37
CA ASP A 93 -10.54 30.20 -3.44
C ASP A 93 -11.68 29.16 -3.53
N SER A 94 -11.39 27.88 -3.25
CA SER A 94 -12.27 26.75 -3.52
C SER A 94 -12.39 25.79 -2.34
N ILE A 95 -11.37 25.71 -1.48
CA ILE A 95 -11.33 24.80 -0.35
C ILE A 95 -11.30 25.60 0.95
N TYR A 96 -12.27 25.35 1.82
CA TYR A 96 -12.45 26.07 3.08
C TYR A 96 -12.20 25.15 4.27
N LEU A 97 -11.27 25.54 5.14
CA LEU A 97 -10.93 24.85 6.37
C LEU A 97 -11.21 25.76 7.57
N LEU A 98 -11.75 25.19 8.64
CA LEU A 98 -12.05 25.90 9.87
C LEU A 98 -10.94 25.63 10.90
N LYS A 99 -10.59 26.66 11.67
CA LYS A 99 -9.62 26.54 12.76
C LYS A 99 -10.21 25.70 13.90
N ASN A 100 -9.45 24.74 14.40
CA ASN A 100 -9.88 23.83 15.45
C ASN A 100 -9.10 24.09 16.75
N TYR A 101 -9.79 24.67 17.74
CA TYR A 101 -9.23 25.03 19.05
C TYR A 101 -9.36 23.94 20.11
N HIS A 102 -10.31 23.01 19.96
CA HIS A 102 -10.72 22.09 21.02
C HIS A 102 -10.38 20.62 20.76
N ASP A 103 -9.77 20.31 19.62
CA ASP A 103 -9.51 18.94 19.17
C ASP A 103 -10.76 18.02 19.22
N THR A 104 -11.95 18.61 19.09
CA THR A 104 -13.28 18.00 19.30
C THR A 104 -13.76 17.11 18.16
N LEU A 105 -12.84 16.63 17.32
CA LEU A 105 -13.21 15.99 16.07
C LEU A 105 -13.62 14.52 16.30
N TYR A 106 -14.87 14.19 15.95
CA TYR A 106 -15.50 12.85 16.03
C TYR A 106 -14.93 11.84 15.01
N TRP A 107 -13.61 11.70 14.91
CA TRP A 107 -13.00 10.72 14.01
C TRP A 107 -12.36 9.58 14.77
N VAL A 108 -12.22 8.45 14.07
CA VAL A 108 -11.49 7.28 14.53
C VAL A 108 -10.11 7.73 14.97
N LYS A 109 -9.86 7.62 16.28
CA LYS A 109 -8.53 7.90 16.84
C LYS A 109 -7.57 6.86 16.25
N PRO A 110 -6.42 7.27 15.70
CA PRO A 110 -5.43 6.29 15.26
C PRO A 110 -5.07 5.41 16.47
N LEU A 111 -5.14 4.09 16.31
CA LEU A 111 -4.80 3.14 17.38
C LEU A 111 -3.42 2.50 17.16
N LEU A 112 -2.97 2.50 15.90
CA LEU A 112 -1.72 1.89 15.47
C LEU A 112 -0.72 2.94 14.98
N LYS A 113 0.55 2.67 15.23
CA LYS A 113 1.71 3.24 14.54
C LYS A 113 2.16 2.27 13.45
N ILE A 114 2.23 2.75 12.22
CA ILE A 114 2.63 1.98 11.05
C ILE A 114 3.66 2.77 10.25
N ASP A 115 4.89 2.28 10.19
CA ASP A 115 5.87 2.74 9.20
C ASP A 115 5.79 1.85 7.95
N LEU A 116 5.21 2.41 6.89
CA LEU A 116 5.04 1.70 5.63
C LEU A 116 6.40 1.35 4.98
N PRO A 117 6.48 0.29 4.15
CA PRO A 117 7.75 -0.22 3.63
C PRO A 117 8.57 0.77 2.81
N LYS A 118 7.94 1.65 2.01
CA LYS A 118 8.60 2.64 1.13
C LYS A 118 9.67 2.03 0.21
N VAL A 119 9.40 0.83 -0.31
CA VAL A 119 10.26 0.13 -1.27
C VAL A 119 10.28 0.84 -2.62
N SER A 120 11.35 0.67 -3.38
CA SER A 120 11.48 1.23 -4.73
C SER A 120 10.66 0.42 -5.76
N GLU A 121 10.68 0.84 -7.04
CA GLU A 121 10.18 0.04 -8.18
C GLU A 121 8.65 -0.16 -8.26
N LEU A 122 7.86 0.54 -7.46
CA LEU A 122 6.40 0.54 -7.54
C LEU A 122 5.85 1.82 -8.18
N THR A 123 4.83 1.66 -9.01
CA THR A 123 4.17 2.78 -9.69
C THR A 123 3.04 3.35 -8.84
N LYS A 124 2.94 4.67 -8.81
CA LYS A 124 1.78 5.38 -8.24
C LYS A 124 0.53 5.01 -9.04
N THR A 125 -0.56 4.69 -8.34
CA THR A 125 -1.86 4.46 -9.00
C THR A 125 -2.89 5.41 -8.43
N THR A 126 -3.52 6.20 -9.31
CA THR A 126 -4.66 7.03 -8.93
C THR A 126 -5.88 6.14 -8.76
N LYS A 127 -6.60 6.34 -7.65
CA LYS A 127 -7.78 5.56 -7.31
C LYS A 127 -8.94 5.93 -8.22
N LYS A 128 -9.70 4.94 -8.73
CA LYS A 128 -10.94 5.19 -9.47
C LYS A 128 -12.21 4.90 -8.67
N ASN A 129 -12.31 3.80 -7.91
CA ASN A 129 -13.54 3.48 -7.18
C ASN A 129 -13.25 3.08 -5.72
N ASN A 130 -13.93 3.74 -4.78
CA ASN A 130 -13.73 3.57 -3.33
C ASN A 130 -14.56 2.44 -2.74
N ASP A 131 -15.68 2.08 -3.36
CA ASP A 131 -16.70 1.29 -2.68
C ASP A 131 -16.29 -0.17 -2.48
N LEU A 132 -15.39 -0.74 -3.29
CA LEU A 132 -15.09 -2.18 -3.24
C LEU A 132 -13.75 -2.49 -2.56
N ILE A 133 -13.45 -1.77 -1.48
CA ILE A 133 -12.17 -1.86 -0.78
C ILE A 133 -12.37 -2.13 0.70
N ASN A 134 -11.73 -3.19 1.19
CA ASN A 134 -11.59 -3.49 2.60
C ASN A 134 -10.22 -3.01 3.07
N TYR A 135 -10.18 -2.18 4.11
CA TYR A 135 -8.93 -1.71 4.70
C TYR A 135 -8.56 -2.58 5.89
N VAL A 136 -7.34 -3.08 5.90
CA VAL A 136 -6.80 -3.94 6.95
C VAL A 136 -5.47 -3.33 7.38
N TYR A 137 -5.37 -3.00 8.65
CA TYR A 137 -4.23 -2.32 9.24
C TYR A 137 -3.54 -3.26 10.23
N TYR A 138 -2.23 -3.43 10.12
CA TYR A 138 -1.46 -4.26 11.05
C TYR A 138 -0.17 -3.55 11.44
N GLY A 139 -0.03 -3.23 12.71
CA GLY A 139 1.03 -2.36 13.19
C GLY A 139 1.24 -2.44 14.69
N LYS A 140 2.03 -1.52 15.24
CA LYS A 140 2.31 -1.46 16.67
C LYS A 140 1.24 -0.61 17.35
N ARG A 141 0.62 -1.10 18.42
CA ARG A 141 -0.34 -0.31 19.19
C ARG A 141 0.32 0.93 19.78
N LEU A 142 -0.39 2.06 19.78
CA LEU A 142 0.11 3.31 20.36
C LEU A 142 0.22 3.24 21.89
N ASP A 143 -0.57 2.39 22.55
CA ASP A 143 -0.62 2.28 24.01
C ASP A 143 0.52 1.43 24.61
N ASN A 144 0.92 0.34 23.95
CA ASN A 144 1.89 -0.62 24.49
C ASN A 144 2.92 -1.14 23.47
N GLY A 145 2.87 -0.69 22.21
CA GLY A 145 3.83 -1.06 21.17
C GLY A 145 3.71 -2.49 20.62
N LYS A 146 2.78 -3.32 21.11
CA LYS A 146 2.61 -4.71 20.63
C LYS A 146 2.02 -4.72 19.21
N PRO A 147 2.42 -5.68 18.35
CA PRO A 147 1.76 -5.92 17.06
C PRO A 147 0.28 -6.23 17.26
N CYS A 148 -0.59 -5.60 16.47
CA CYS A 148 -2.04 -5.81 16.55
C CYS A 148 -2.70 -5.50 15.20
N LEU A 149 -3.79 -6.21 14.92
CA LEU A 149 -4.67 -5.90 13.81
C LEU A 149 -5.66 -4.82 14.25
N GLN A 150 -5.93 -3.86 13.36
CA GLN A 150 -7.03 -2.93 13.51
C GLN A 150 -7.98 -3.09 12.33
N LEU A 151 -9.26 -3.31 12.66
CA LEU A 151 -10.36 -3.37 11.72
C LEU A 151 -11.31 -2.23 12.09
N ASN A 152 -11.49 -1.29 11.17
CA ASN A 152 -12.19 -0.03 11.40
C ASN A 152 -11.58 0.77 12.57
N ASP A 153 -12.35 0.94 13.65
CA ASP A 153 -12.09 1.78 14.82
C ASP A 153 -11.72 0.98 16.08
N LYS A 154 -11.51 -0.33 15.95
CA LYS A 154 -11.13 -1.21 17.07
C LYS A 154 -9.92 -2.08 16.77
N TYR A 155 -9.23 -2.46 17.84
CA TYR A 155 -8.30 -3.59 17.81
C TYR A 155 -9.07 -4.88 17.52
N ALA A 156 -8.40 -5.81 16.83
CA ALA A 156 -8.94 -7.10 16.48
C ALA A 156 -7.83 -8.17 16.51
N GLU A 157 -8.24 -9.42 16.56
CA GLU A 157 -7.39 -10.59 16.34
C GLU A 157 -7.44 -11.01 14.86
N ILE A 158 -6.39 -11.68 14.36
CA ILE A 158 -6.28 -12.06 12.94
C ILE A 158 -7.42 -13.03 12.53
N ASN A 159 -7.89 -13.86 13.45
CA ASN A 159 -8.99 -14.80 13.23
C ASN A 159 -10.39 -14.15 13.14
N GLU A 160 -10.54 -12.87 13.49
CA GLU A 160 -11.77 -12.10 13.28
C GLU A 160 -11.87 -11.55 11.84
N LEU A 161 -10.78 -11.64 11.06
CA LEU A 161 -10.74 -11.13 9.69
C LEU A 161 -11.79 -11.77 8.76
N PRO A 162 -12.05 -13.10 8.80
CA PRO A 162 -13.11 -13.73 8.01
C PRO A 162 -14.50 -13.13 8.26
N GLU A 163 -14.89 -12.92 9.52
CA GLU A 163 -16.18 -12.35 9.90
C GLU A 163 -16.31 -10.92 9.39
N PHE A 164 -15.29 -10.09 9.62
CA PHE A 164 -15.24 -8.71 9.14
C PHE A 164 -15.42 -8.60 7.62
N LEU A 165 -14.72 -9.45 6.86
CA LEU A 165 -14.80 -9.45 5.39
C LEU A 165 -16.15 -9.98 4.90
N SER A 166 -16.74 -10.93 5.60
CA SER A 166 -18.05 -11.49 5.26
C SER A 166 -19.17 -10.46 5.48
N TYR A 167 -19.11 -9.71 6.58
CA TYR A 167 -20.02 -8.60 6.85
C TYR A 167 -19.95 -7.52 5.75
N SER A 168 -18.73 -7.09 5.38
CA SER A 168 -18.52 -6.09 4.33
C SER A 168 -19.02 -6.54 2.94
N ARG A 169 -19.02 -7.86 2.67
CA ARG A 169 -19.59 -8.44 1.45
C ARG A 169 -21.11 -8.54 1.50
N GLY A 170 -21.66 -9.03 2.62
CA GLY A 170 -23.10 -9.18 2.79
C GLY A 170 -23.86 -7.85 2.72
N SER A 171 -23.21 -6.74 3.04
CA SER A 171 -23.79 -5.41 2.91
C SER A 171 -23.82 -4.86 1.46
N ARG A 172 -23.48 -5.66 0.45
CA ARG A 172 -23.32 -5.22 -0.95
C ARG A 172 -23.97 -6.19 -1.94
N ARG A 173 -24.21 -5.68 -3.16
CA ARG A 173 -24.76 -6.48 -4.26
C ARG A 173 -23.78 -7.58 -4.65
N GLU A 174 -24.29 -8.79 -4.84
CA GLU A 174 -23.49 -9.99 -5.15
C GLU A 174 -22.63 -9.82 -6.42
N GLU A 175 -23.15 -9.12 -7.43
CA GLU A 175 -22.45 -8.77 -8.67
C GLU A 175 -21.13 -8.01 -8.43
N LEU A 176 -21.01 -7.32 -7.30
CA LEU A 176 -19.83 -6.53 -6.95
C LEU A 176 -18.75 -7.36 -6.24
N THR A 177 -19.10 -8.55 -5.74
CA THR A 177 -18.22 -9.46 -4.98
C THR A 177 -16.86 -9.69 -5.67
N PRO A 178 -16.79 -9.97 -6.99
CA PRO A 178 -15.52 -10.25 -7.67
C PRO A 178 -14.54 -9.06 -7.71
N PHE A 179 -15.04 -7.84 -7.53
CA PHE A 179 -14.24 -6.62 -7.63
C PHE A 179 -13.65 -6.17 -6.28
N HIS A 180 -14.08 -6.79 -5.18
CA HIS A 180 -13.56 -6.50 -3.84
C HIS A 180 -12.06 -6.72 -3.74
N SER A 181 -11.38 -5.74 -3.16
CA SER A 181 -9.93 -5.77 -2.94
C SER A 181 -9.62 -5.48 -1.48
N THR A 182 -8.71 -6.23 -0.89
CA THR A 182 -8.21 -5.93 0.47
C THR A 182 -6.93 -5.12 0.36
N PHE A 183 -6.93 -3.94 0.98
CA PHE A 183 -5.75 -3.08 1.06
C PHE A 183 -5.08 -3.32 2.41
N LEU A 184 -3.84 -3.78 2.34
CA LEU A 184 -3.04 -4.13 3.50
C LEU A 184 -2.09 -2.97 3.81
N PHE A 185 -2.34 -2.29 4.92
CA PHE A 185 -1.46 -1.28 5.50
C PHE A 185 -0.70 -1.96 6.64
N ILE A 186 0.51 -2.39 6.37
CA ILE A 186 1.28 -3.20 7.31
C ILE A 186 2.58 -2.49 7.64
N ASP A 187 2.92 -2.45 8.93
CA ASP A 187 4.22 -1.95 9.38
C ASP A 187 5.34 -2.81 8.82
N LYS A 188 6.37 -2.16 8.26
CA LYS A 188 7.45 -2.86 7.56
C LYS A 188 8.22 -3.85 8.43
N THR A 189 8.19 -3.68 9.76
CA THR A 189 8.93 -4.51 10.72
C THR A 189 8.18 -5.77 11.14
N ILE A 190 6.94 -5.96 10.69
CA ILE A 190 6.11 -7.10 11.08
C ILE A 190 6.68 -8.39 10.49
N PRO A 191 6.91 -9.44 11.30
CA PRO A 191 7.35 -10.75 10.81
C PRO A 191 6.32 -11.43 9.91
N MET A 192 6.80 -12.16 8.91
CA MET A 192 5.97 -12.83 7.91
C MET A 192 5.01 -13.88 8.48
N LYS A 193 5.27 -14.46 9.66
CA LYS A 193 4.31 -15.38 10.31
C LYS A 193 2.90 -14.78 10.45
N PHE A 194 2.80 -13.51 10.85
CA PHE A 194 1.51 -12.85 11.02
C PHE A 194 0.87 -12.53 9.66
N ILE A 195 1.69 -12.29 8.64
CA ILE A 195 1.22 -11.97 7.28
C ILE A 195 0.71 -13.24 6.60
N GLU A 196 1.35 -14.38 6.86
CA GLU A 196 0.89 -15.69 6.43
C GLU A 196 -0.47 -16.03 7.05
N ASP A 197 -0.66 -15.77 8.35
CA ASP A 197 -1.97 -15.92 9.01
C ASP A 197 -3.04 -15.02 8.35
N ILE A 198 -2.70 -13.77 8.02
CA ILE A 198 -3.59 -12.86 7.28
C ILE A 198 -3.90 -13.44 5.89
N PHE A 199 -2.91 -13.96 5.15
CA PHE A 199 -3.14 -14.59 3.85
C PHE A 199 -4.04 -15.80 3.95
N TYR A 200 -3.86 -16.63 4.98
CA TYR A 200 -4.70 -17.79 5.24
C TYR A 200 -6.16 -17.38 5.48
N ASN A 201 -6.41 -16.42 6.38
CA ASN A 201 -7.75 -15.92 6.66
C ASN A 201 -8.42 -15.27 5.45
N LEU A 202 -7.64 -14.56 4.61
CA LEU A 202 -8.13 -14.02 3.33
C LEU A 202 -8.50 -15.14 2.34
N LYS A 203 -7.74 -16.23 2.30
CA LYS A 203 -8.01 -17.38 1.42
C LYS A 203 -9.28 -18.13 1.84
N ILE A 204 -9.50 -18.34 3.14
CA ILE A 204 -10.71 -19.01 3.68
C ILE A 204 -11.97 -18.35 3.14
N VAL A 205 -12.05 -17.02 3.19
CA VAL A 205 -13.22 -16.27 2.69
C VAL A 205 -13.12 -15.95 1.20
N ASN A 206 -12.20 -16.56 0.45
CA ASN A 206 -12.00 -16.32 -0.99
C ASN A 206 -11.79 -14.81 -1.32
N GLN A 207 -11.14 -14.06 -0.43
CA GLN A 207 -10.76 -12.65 -0.64
C GLN A 207 -9.36 -12.56 -1.25
N LEU A 208 -9.27 -12.98 -2.50
CA LEU A 208 -7.97 -13.27 -3.13
C LEU A 208 -7.23 -12.03 -3.65
N LYS A 209 -7.93 -10.94 -3.98
CA LYS A 209 -7.30 -9.74 -4.52
C LYS A 209 -6.75 -8.88 -3.39
N VAL A 210 -5.43 -8.84 -3.28
CA VAL A 210 -4.71 -8.11 -2.23
C VAL A 210 -3.89 -6.96 -2.82
N CYS A 211 -3.89 -5.84 -2.10
CA CYS A 211 -3.13 -4.64 -2.43
C CYS A 211 -2.20 -4.33 -1.26
N PHE A 212 -0.92 -4.56 -1.44
CA PHE A 212 0.13 -4.20 -0.50
C PHE A 212 0.43 -2.71 -0.61
N ILE A 213 0.15 -1.94 0.44
CA ILE A 213 0.39 -0.51 0.44
C ILE A 213 1.85 -0.26 0.79
N ASN A 214 2.57 0.34 -0.17
CA ASN A 214 3.97 0.67 -0.03
C ASN A 214 4.18 2.05 0.59
N ASN A 215 3.41 3.02 0.12
CA ASN A 215 3.51 4.41 0.55
C ASN A 215 2.21 5.16 0.28
N ILE A 216 2.03 6.28 0.97
CA ILE A 216 0.89 7.19 0.81
C ILE A 216 1.43 8.55 0.40
N HIS A 217 0.99 9.04 -0.75
CA HIS A 217 1.37 10.33 -1.30
C HIS A 217 0.24 11.34 -1.11
N LEU A 218 0.55 12.51 -0.58
CA LEU A 218 -0.37 13.63 -0.52
C LEU A 218 -0.45 14.34 -1.87
N MET A 219 -1.66 14.49 -2.38
CA MET A 219 -2.00 15.20 -3.61
C MET A 219 -2.97 16.35 -3.30
N TYR A 220 -3.15 17.26 -4.25
CA TYR A 220 -4.10 18.36 -4.15
C TYR A 220 -4.84 18.57 -5.48
N ASN A 221 -6.12 18.91 -5.41
CA ASN A 221 -6.92 19.38 -6.53
C ASN A 221 -7.98 20.37 -6.02
N ASP A 222 -8.29 21.42 -6.77
CA ASP A 222 -9.22 22.47 -6.35
C ASP A 222 -10.66 21.97 -6.10
N SER A 223 -11.06 20.81 -6.65
CA SER A 223 -12.40 20.24 -6.41
C SER A 223 -12.54 19.49 -5.09
N ILE A 224 -11.48 18.84 -4.61
CA ILE A 224 -11.53 17.92 -3.45
C ILE A 224 -10.65 18.46 -2.30
N GLY A 225 -9.68 19.31 -2.60
CA GLY A 225 -8.61 19.72 -1.70
C GLY A 225 -7.53 18.65 -1.61
N PHE A 226 -7.02 18.44 -0.41
CA PHE A 226 -5.98 17.47 -0.15
C PHE A 226 -6.51 16.04 -0.13
N TYR A 227 -5.88 15.14 -0.87
CA TYR A 227 -6.24 13.73 -0.87
C TYR A 227 -5.02 12.82 -0.98
N TYR A 228 -5.19 11.58 -0.54
CA TYR A 228 -4.16 10.57 -0.51
C TYR A 228 -4.24 9.66 -1.73
N ASN A 229 -3.08 9.45 -2.36
CA ASN A 229 -2.86 8.44 -3.40
C ASN A 229 -1.94 7.35 -2.85
N TYR A 230 -2.28 6.09 -3.17
CA TYR A 230 -1.49 4.95 -2.72
C TYR A 230 -0.50 4.52 -3.79
N GLU A 231 0.73 4.33 -3.35
CA GLU A 231 1.71 3.52 -4.05
C GLU A 231 1.59 2.09 -3.54
N LYS A 232 1.38 1.12 -4.45
CA LYS A 232 1.00 -0.22 -4.04
C LYS A 232 1.43 -1.30 -5.01
N LEU A 233 1.57 -2.52 -4.49
CA LEU A 233 1.70 -3.74 -5.27
C LEU A 233 0.39 -4.53 -5.20
N THR A 234 -0.26 -4.75 -6.35
CA THR A 234 -1.49 -5.56 -6.41
C THR A 234 -1.14 -6.98 -6.85
N LYS A 235 -1.57 -7.97 -6.08
CA LYS A 235 -1.42 -9.40 -6.39
C LYS A 235 -2.73 -10.14 -6.12
N LYS A 236 -2.85 -11.34 -6.68
CA LYS A 236 -3.94 -12.26 -6.40
C LYS A 236 -3.36 -13.46 -5.66
N LEU A 237 -3.91 -13.75 -4.48
CA LEU A 237 -3.64 -14.99 -3.74
C LEU A 237 -4.21 -16.17 -4.55
N PRO A 238 -3.57 -17.35 -4.49
CA PRO A 238 -4.19 -18.56 -4.97
C PRO A 238 -5.47 -18.84 -4.16
N PRO A 239 -6.53 -19.39 -4.78
CA PRO A 239 -7.70 -19.82 -4.03
C PRO A 239 -7.29 -20.83 -2.96
N PHE A 240 -8.06 -20.88 -1.87
CA PHE A 240 -8.03 -22.03 -1.00
C PHE A 240 -8.52 -23.24 -1.81
N ARG A 241 -7.83 -24.39 -1.74
CA ARG A 241 -8.50 -25.67 -2.01
C ARG A 241 -8.42 -26.45 -0.73
N GLU A 242 -9.59 -26.92 -0.32
CA GLU A 242 -9.70 -28.03 0.61
C GLU A 242 -9.25 -29.29 -0.16
N ASP A 243 -8.50 -30.15 0.51
CA ASP A 243 -8.18 -31.48 0.00
C ASP A 243 -9.20 -32.43 0.62
N ASP A 244 -9.89 -33.24 -0.19
CA ASP A 244 -10.93 -34.15 0.28
C ASP A 244 -10.39 -35.25 1.25
N ASN A 245 -9.07 -35.38 1.39
CA ASN A 245 -8.42 -36.18 2.45
C ASN A 245 -8.41 -35.48 3.83
N TYR A 246 -9.00 -34.29 3.94
CA TYR A 246 -9.04 -33.46 5.15
C TYR A 246 -10.22 -33.84 6.05
N SER A 247 -9.96 -34.62 7.09
CA SER A 247 -10.87 -34.76 8.23
C SER A 247 -10.58 -33.66 9.25
N THR A 248 -11.58 -32.83 9.54
CA THR A 248 -11.49 -31.85 10.65
C THR A 248 -11.55 -32.61 11.96
N ASN A 249 -10.42 -32.76 12.64
CA ASN A 249 -10.42 -33.23 14.02
C ASN A 249 -10.44 -32.04 14.98
N THR A 250 -11.39 -32.10 15.90
CA THR A 250 -11.41 -31.45 17.21
C THR A 250 -10.18 -31.76 18.08
N SER A 251 -8.98 -31.88 17.51
CA SER A 251 -7.76 -32.30 18.20
C SER A 251 -6.67 -31.23 18.18
N THR A 252 -6.09 -31.01 19.35
CA THR A 252 -5.08 -30.05 19.76
C THR A 252 -3.68 -30.30 19.15
N SER A 253 -3.52 -30.32 17.81
CA SER A 253 -2.19 -30.32 17.20
C SER A 253 -2.09 -29.57 15.86
N SER A 254 -0.90 -29.01 15.69
CA SER A 254 -0.39 -28.09 14.68
C SER A 254 -0.61 -28.48 13.21
N TYR A 255 -1.14 -27.50 12.46
CA TYR A 255 -1.01 -27.20 11.03
C TYR A 255 -0.83 -28.36 10.04
N ASN A 256 -1.83 -28.56 9.19
CA ASN A 256 -1.71 -29.16 7.86
C ASN A 256 -2.63 -28.41 6.89
N ILE A 257 -2.06 -27.74 5.87
CA ILE A 257 -2.84 -27.02 4.84
C ILE A 257 -2.45 -27.57 3.44
N PRO A 258 -3.43 -28.03 2.64
CA PRO A 258 -3.22 -28.63 1.32
C PRO A 258 -2.99 -27.60 0.17
N PRO A 259 -2.48 -28.05 -1.01
CA PRO A 259 -2.01 -27.17 -2.08
C PRO A 259 -3.08 -26.82 -3.12
N THR A 260 -2.81 -25.75 -3.90
CA THR A 260 -3.52 -25.50 -5.17
C THR A 260 -2.54 -25.32 -6.32
N LEU A 261 -2.77 -26.09 -7.39
CA LEU A 261 -1.95 -26.24 -8.60
C LEU A 261 -1.31 -24.93 -9.08
N LEU A 262 0.01 -25.00 -9.29
CA LEU A 262 0.63 -24.27 -10.38
C LEU A 262 0.13 -24.87 -11.69
N PHE A 263 -0.54 -24.02 -12.47
CA PHE A 263 -0.86 -24.19 -13.89
C PHE A 263 -1.79 -25.35 -14.25
N TYR A 264 -3.07 -25.02 -14.48
CA TYR A 264 -3.77 -25.65 -15.59
C TYR A 264 -3.04 -25.15 -16.87
N TYR A 265 -2.04 -25.89 -17.34
CA TYR A 265 -1.63 -25.81 -18.73
C TYR A 265 -2.72 -26.54 -19.49
N PRO A 266 -3.68 -25.85 -20.14
CA PRO A 266 -4.41 -26.54 -21.19
C PRO A 266 -3.33 -26.97 -22.17
N PHE A 267 -3.19 -28.29 -22.35
CA PHE A 267 -2.62 -28.97 -23.50
C PHE A 267 -2.17 -27.98 -24.59
N PHE A 268 -0.87 -27.92 -24.89
CA PHE A 268 -0.23 -27.59 -26.18
C PHE A 268 1.20 -27.06 -25.92
N ASP A 269 2.16 -27.66 -26.63
CA ASP A 269 3.61 -27.40 -26.76
C ASP A 269 4.61 -28.11 -25.82
N ASP A 270 5.69 -28.62 -26.43
CA ASP A 270 6.92 -29.24 -25.88
C ASP A 270 7.73 -28.33 -24.93
N PHE A 271 7.11 -27.29 -24.38
CA PHE A 271 7.76 -26.30 -23.55
C PHE A 271 7.61 -26.64 -22.07
N THR A 272 8.64 -27.26 -21.49
CA THR A 272 8.77 -27.41 -20.03
C THR A 272 9.45 -26.17 -19.45
N PRO A 273 8.72 -25.24 -18.80
CA PRO A 273 9.34 -24.05 -18.22
C PRO A 273 10.31 -24.43 -17.10
N LYS A 274 11.46 -23.75 -17.00
CA LYS A 274 12.41 -24.02 -15.92
C LYS A 274 11.95 -23.32 -14.65
N ALA A 275 11.84 -24.07 -13.56
CA ALA A 275 11.56 -23.49 -12.25
C ALA A 275 12.82 -22.80 -11.69
N LYS A 276 12.64 -21.60 -11.14
CA LYS A 276 13.67 -20.76 -10.54
C LYS A 276 13.24 -20.36 -9.14
N PHE A 277 14.13 -20.51 -8.17
CA PHE A 277 13.83 -20.29 -6.75
C PHE A 277 14.67 -19.15 -6.20
N ILE A 278 13.99 -18.23 -5.53
CA ILE A 278 14.59 -17.15 -4.75
C ILE A 278 14.02 -17.29 -3.34
N LEU A 279 14.89 -17.32 -2.33
CA LEU A 279 14.50 -17.51 -0.94
C LEU A 279 14.80 -16.24 -0.14
N LEU A 280 13.84 -15.77 0.64
CA LEU A 280 14.04 -14.74 1.64
C LEU A 280 14.16 -15.40 3.01
N LYS A 281 15.33 -15.31 3.63
CA LYS A 281 15.59 -15.88 4.96
C LYS A 281 16.28 -14.85 5.85
N LYS A 282 15.73 -14.61 7.03
CA LYS A 282 16.21 -13.60 7.99
C LYS A 282 16.55 -12.27 7.27
N ASP A 283 15.63 -11.80 6.43
CA ASP A 283 15.74 -10.59 5.61
C ASP A 283 16.86 -10.59 4.54
N LYS A 284 17.49 -11.74 4.28
CA LYS A 284 18.51 -11.90 3.22
C LYS A 284 17.98 -12.73 2.07
N ILE A 285 18.36 -12.35 0.84
CA ILE A 285 17.94 -13.04 -0.37
C ILE A 285 18.98 -14.09 -0.74
N TYR A 286 18.53 -15.31 -1.01
CA TYR A 286 19.35 -16.44 -1.42
C TYR A 286 18.95 -16.95 -2.80
N TYR A 287 19.96 -17.26 -3.60
CA TYR A 287 19.85 -17.95 -4.88
C TYR A 287 20.99 -18.97 -4.98
N ASN A 288 20.67 -20.23 -5.33
CA ASN A 288 21.63 -21.34 -5.39
C ASN A 288 22.53 -21.44 -4.14
N ASN A 289 21.91 -21.38 -2.95
CA ASN A 289 22.56 -21.43 -1.63
C ASN A 289 23.57 -20.30 -1.35
N LYS A 290 23.62 -19.26 -2.19
CA LYS A 290 24.44 -18.07 -1.98
C LYS A 290 23.55 -16.88 -1.67
N THR A 291 23.97 -16.07 -0.70
CA THR A 291 23.34 -14.78 -0.47
C THR A 291 23.66 -13.85 -1.65
N ILE A 292 22.65 -13.13 -2.14
CA ILE A 292 22.78 -12.12 -3.19
C ILE A 292 22.32 -10.77 -2.66
N ASN A 293 22.86 -9.69 -3.22
CA ASN A 293 22.39 -8.35 -2.89
C ASN A 293 21.11 -8.03 -3.66
N LEU A 294 20.36 -7.06 -3.16
CA LEU A 294 19.14 -6.59 -3.79
C LEU A 294 19.37 -6.06 -5.22
N SER A 295 20.52 -5.40 -5.46
CA SER A 295 20.95 -4.90 -6.78
C SER A 295 21.07 -6.01 -7.82
N ASP A 296 21.39 -7.22 -7.38
CA ASP A 296 21.70 -8.36 -8.25
C ASP A 296 20.42 -9.09 -8.68
N LEU A 297 19.31 -8.88 -7.96
CA LEU A 297 18.03 -9.54 -8.19
C LEU A 297 17.43 -9.18 -9.56
N LYS A 298 17.47 -7.90 -9.94
CA LYS A 298 16.90 -7.43 -11.21
C LYS A 298 17.66 -7.98 -12.43
N PRO A 299 19.01 -7.90 -12.52
CA PRO A 299 19.79 -8.58 -13.56
C PRO A 299 19.57 -10.10 -13.61
N LEU A 300 19.46 -10.76 -12.45
CA LEU A 300 19.26 -12.20 -12.35
C LEU A 300 17.93 -12.66 -12.97
N ILE A 301 16.86 -11.90 -12.74
CA ILE A 301 15.48 -12.26 -13.13
C ILE A 301 15.15 -11.91 -14.58
N LYS A 302 15.76 -10.85 -15.13
CA LYS A 302 15.55 -10.42 -16.53
C LYS A 302 15.59 -11.57 -17.55
N PRO A 303 16.60 -12.45 -17.58
CA PRO A 303 16.62 -13.57 -18.52
C PRO A 303 15.48 -14.58 -18.29
N TRP A 304 15.10 -14.83 -17.03
CA TRP A 304 14.04 -15.79 -16.69
C TRP A 304 12.67 -15.29 -17.19
N VAL A 305 12.39 -14.00 -17.01
CA VAL A 305 11.16 -13.37 -17.53
C VAL A 305 11.12 -13.41 -19.06
N LYS A 306 12.26 -13.18 -19.73
CA LYS A 306 12.35 -13.28 -21.20
C LYS A 306 12.08 -14.70 -21.70
N ASN A 307 12.53 -15.71 -20.95
CA ASN A 307 12.37 -17.11 -21.30
C ASN A 307 11.03 -17.71 -20.85
N ASN A 308 10.15 -16.93 -20.20
CA ASN A 308 8.94 -17.44 -19.57
C ASN A 308 9.19 -18.58 -18.55
N ASP A 309 10.33 -18.51 -17.85
CA ASP A 309 10.63 -19.39 -16.71
C ASP A 309 9.66 -19.13 -15.55
N VAL A 310 9.40 -20.16 -14.74
CA VAL A 310 8.55 -20.03 -13.54
C VAL A 310 9.42 -19.57 -12.38
N ILE A 311 9.03 -18.48 -11.72
CA ILE A 311 9.76 -17.89 -10.60
C ILE A 311 8.99 -18.15 -9.31
N PHE A 312 9.65 -18.77 -8.35
CA PHE A 312 9.19 -18.95 -6.99
C PHE A 312 9.97 -18.02 -6.09
N SER A 313 9.28 -17.12 -5.39
CA SER A 313 9.82 -16.35 -4.29
C SER A 313 9.21 -16.86 -2.98
N LEU A 314 10.03 -17.57 -2.20
CA LEU A 314 9.63 -18.15 -0.92
C LEU A 314 10.23 -17.31 0.21
N TYR A 315 9.61 -17.35 1.38
CA TYR A 315 10.06 -16.60 2.56
C TYR A 315 10.05 -17.46 3.82
N ASP A 316 10.95 -17.20 4.76
CA ASP A 316 10.81 -17.73 6.12
C ASP A 316 9.83 -16.90 6.96
N LEU A 317 9.40 -17.46 8.10
CA LEU A 317 8.42 -16.84 8.99
C LEU A 317 8.97 -15.67 9.80
N GLN A 318 10.30 -15.54 9.85
CA GLN A 318 11.02 -14.56 10.67
C GLN A 318 11.32 -13.28 9.91
N SER A 319 11.50 -13.36 8.59
CA SER A 319 11.73 -12.20 7.72
C SER A 319 10.60 -11.20 7.86
N THR A 320 10.94 -9.94 7.64
CA THR A 320 10.01 -8.83 7.76
C THR A 320 9.16 -8.66 6.52
N TYR A 321 7.96 -8.09 6.72
CA TYR A 321 7.06 -7.69 5.64
C TYR A 321 7.73 -6.70 4.66
N GLY A 322 8.59 -5.80 5.15
CA GLY A 322 9.35 -4.87 4.34
C GLY A 322 10.23 -5.57 3.30
N SER A 323 11.11 -6.47 3.75
CA SER A 323 12.01 -7.25 2.87
C SER A 323 11.23 -8.14 1.91
N PHE A 324 10.14 -8.76 2.39
CA PHE A 324 9.23 -9.54 1.55
C PHE A 324 8.62 -8.70 0.42
N LEU A 325 8.11 -7.51 0.75
CA LEU A 325 7.50 -6.63 -0.25
C LEU A 325 8.55 -6.12 -1.24
N GLU A 326 9.74 -5.79 -0.77
CA GLU A 326 10.84 -5.29 -1.60
C GLU A 326 11.27 -6.31 -2.65
N MET A 327 11.57 -7.54 -2.23
CA MET A 327 11.89 -8.64 -3.14
C MET A 327 10.78 -8.82 -4.19
N ASN A 328 9.53 -8.89 -3.76
CA ASN A 328 8.39 -9.10 -4.65
C ASN A 328 8.11 -7.92 -5.60
N ALA A 329 8.37 -6.68 -5.15
CA ALA A 329 8.23 -5.47 -5.96
C ALA A 329 9.24 -5.47 -7.11
N ILE A 330 10.50 -5.83 -6.85
CA ILE A 330 11.54 -5.93 -7.87
C ILE A 330 11.21 -7.01 -8.90
N ILE A 331 10.81 -8.21 -8.46
CA ILE A 331 10.40 -9.28 -9.38
C ILE A 331 9.25 -8.77 -10.29
N ASN A 332 8.26 -8.10 -9.68
CA ASN A 332 7.13 -7.53 -10.42
C ASN A 332 7.55 -6.41 -11.39
N SER A 333 8.55 -5.61 -11.03
CA SER A 333 9.04 -4.51 -11.87
C SER A 333 9.72 -5.03 -13.13
N VAL A 334 10.48 -6.13 -13.05
CA VAL A 334 11.07 -6.79 -14.23
C VAL A 334 10.01 -7.22 -15.24
N TYR A 335 8.90 -7.82 -14.78
CA TYR A 335 7.78 -8.15 -15.67
C TYR A 335 7.17 -6.90 -16.30
N ASN A 336 6.99 -5.83 -15.53
CA ASN A 336 6.42 -4.58 -16.05
C ASN A 336 7.34 -3.90 -17.06
N GLU A 337 8.65 -3.89 -16.84
CA GLU A 337 9.64 -3.39 -17.80
C GLU A 337 9.62 -4.19 -19.09
N ALA A 338 9.64 -5.52 -19.00
CA ALA A 338 9.58 -6.39 -20.16
C ALA A 338 8.30 -6.13 -20.99
N ARG A 339 7.15 -5.97 -20.32
CA ARG A 339 5.87 -5.64 -20.98
C ARG A 339 5.86 -4.24 -21.59
N LYS A 340 6.40 -3.23 -20.91
CA LYS A 340 6.53 -1.87 -21.46
C LYS A 340 7.39 -1.86 -22.72
N ASN A 341 8.52 -2.55 -22.70
CA ASN A 341 9.42 -2.66 -23.85
C ASN A 341 8.73 -3.39 -25.01
N GLN A 342 8.05 -4.50 -24.73
CA GLN A 342 7.31 -5.24 -25.76
C GLN A 342 6.14 -4.45 -26.36
N ALA A 343 5.47 -3.61 -25.57
CA ALA A 343 4.41 -2.71 -26.03
C ALA A 343 4.96 -1.66 -27.01
N LEU A 344 6.08 -1.04 -26.68
CA LEU A 344 6.76 -0.09 -27.56
C LEU A 344 7.25 -0.77 -28.84
N LEU A 345 7.88 -1.94 -28.73
CA LEU A 345 8.42 -2.67 -29.88
C LEU A 345 7.33 -3.14 -30.84
N LYS A 346 6.18 -3.61 -30.33
CA LYS A 346 5.13 -4.21 -31.16
C LYS A 346 4.09 -3.22 -31.66
N PHE A 347 3.71 -2.25 -30.82
CA PHE A 347 2.59 -1.34 -31.10
C PHE A 347 3.01 0.13 -31.16
N ASN A 348 4.27 0.46 -30.88
CA ASN A 348 4.76 1.83 -30.75
C ASN A 348 3.93 2.70 -29.77
N LYS A 349 3.41 2.07 -28.70
CA LYS A 349 2.53 2.68 -27.70
C LYS A 349 3.06 2.44 -26.29
N LYS A 350 2.80 3.37 -25.37
CA LYS A 350 3.03 3.13 -23.94
C LYS A 350 2.05 2.07 -23.44
N LEU A 351 2.46 1.29 -22.44
CA LEU A 351 1.66 0.17 -21.92
C LEU A 351 0.22 0.58 -21.49
N HIS A 352 0.04 1.80 -20.95
CA HIS A 352 -1.27 2.29 -20.52
C HIS A 352 -2.17 2.82 -21.65
N GLN A 353 -1.64 2.90 -22.88
CA GLN A 353 -2.36 3.36 -24.07
C GLN A 353 -2.83 2.19 -24.96
N LEU A 354 -2.50 0.95 -24.58
CA LEU A 354 -2.90 -0.23 -25.34
C LEU A 354 -4.41 -0.51 -25.21
N SER A 355 -5.01 -1.03 -26.29
CA SER A 355 -6.33 -1.65 -26.23
C SER A 355 -6.33 -2.89 -25.34
N ARG A 356 -7.53 -3.43 -25.04
CA ARG A 356 -7.65 -4.66 -24.24
C ARG A 356 -7.01 -5.85 -24.93
N GLU A 357 -7.16 -5.94 -26.25
CA GLU A 357 -6.62 -7.00 -27.11
C GLU A 357 -5.09 -6.90 -27.17
N GLU A 358 -4.57 -5.70 -27.46
CA GLU A 358 -3.12 -5.42 -27.48
C GLU A 358 -2.48 -5.76 -26.12
N MET A 359 -3.11 -5.34 -25.02
CA MET A 359 -2.66 -5.66 -23.66
C MET A 359 -2.68 -7.17 -23.36
N THR A 360 -3.71 -7.87 -23.83
CA THR A 360 -3.83 -9.33 -23.66
C THR A 360 -2.70 -10.03 -24.39
N GLU A 361 -2.39 -9.60 -25.60
CA GLU A 361 -1.29 -10.16 -26.38
C GLU A 361 0.07 -9.95 -25.70
N ILE A 362 0.36 -8.74 -25.20
CA ILE A 362 1.58 -8.47 -24.43
C ILE A 362 1.67 -9.38 -23.20
N LYS A 363 0.56 -9.58 -22.48
CA LYS A 363 0.50 -10.46 -21.30
C LYS A 363 0.64 -11.95 -21.66
N MET A 364 0.17 -12.37 -22.83
CA MET A 364 0.29 -13.74 -23.32
C MET A 364 1.72 -14.06 -23.77
N LYS A 365 2.43 -13.07 -24.34
CA LYS A 365 3.85 -13.21 -24.70
C LYS A 365 4.76 -13.18 -23.47
N ILE A 366 4.47 -12.30 -22.51
CA ILE A 366 5.21 -12.12 -21.26
C ILE A 366 4.26 -12.45 -20.10
N ARG A 367 4.02 -13.75 -19.92
CA ARG A 367 3.15 -14.28 -18.87
C ARG A 367 3.83 -14.13 -17.52
N MET A 368 3.05 -13.76 -16.50
CA MET A 368 3.59 -13.60 -15.14
C MET A 368 3.50 -14.94 -14.42
N TYR A 369 4.54 -15.75 -14.54
CA TYR A 369 4.69 -17.02 -13.85
C TYR A 369 5.44 -16.84 -12.52
N HIS A 370 4.96 -15.93 -11.68
CA HIS A 370 5.56 -15.63 -10.40
C HIS A 370 4.67 -16.08 -9.24
N THR A 371 5.17 -17.04 -8.48
CA THR A 371 4.57 -17.56 -7.25
C THR A 371 5.28 -16.94 -6.04
N TRP A 372 4.51 -16.35 -5.13
CA TRP A 372 5.02 -15.44 -4.09
C TRP A 372 4.39 -15.64 -2.70
N SER A 373 3.31 -16.41 -2.60
CA SER A 373 2.45 -16.44 -1.41
C SER A 373 2.71 -17.64 -0.48
N PHE A 374 3.88 -18.26 -0.56
CA PHE A 374 4.20 -19.48 0.19
C PHE A 374 5.47 -19.28 1.02
N SER A 375 5.38 -19.66 2.29
CA SER A 375 6.55 -19.74 3.16
C SER A 375 7.37 -20.99 2.84
N ILE A 376 8.65 -20.97 3.21
CA ILE A 376 9.56 -22.13 3.08
C ILE A 376 9.01 -23.33 3.87
N PRO A 377 8.57 -23.20 5.15
CA PRO A 377 7.99 -24.32 5.88
C PRO A 377 6.77 -24.90 5.18
N HIS A 378 5.83 -24.06 4.73
CA HIS A 378 4.66 -24.53 3.99
C HIS A 378 5.06 -25.31 2.73
N TYR A 379 6.11 -24.86 2.03
CA TYR A 379 6.58 -25.55 0.84
C TYR A 379 7.29 -26.88 1.15
N ASN A 380 8.06 -26.94 2.24
CA ASN A 380 8.77 -28.14 2.67
C ASN A 380 7.83 -29.21 3.25
N THR A 381 6.77 -28.84 3.97
CA THR A 381 5.78 -29.81 4.49
C THR A 381 5.06 -30.57 3.38
N ILE A 382 4.99 -30.01 2.16
CA ILE A 382 4.40 -30.69 1.00
C ILE A 382 5.27 -31.86 0.52
N VAL A 383 6.56 -31.89 0.85
CA VAL A 383 7.51 -32.95 0.47
C VAL A 383 7.33 -34.21 1.31
N GLU A 384 6.99 -34.07 2.59
CA GLU A 384 7.00 -35.17 3.56
C GLU A 384 5.79 -36.12 3.42
N ASN A 385 4.70 -35.70 2.78
CA ASN A 385 3.39 -36.36 2.89
C ASN A 385 3.02 -37.29 1.71
N ASN A 386 3.85 -38.32 1.42
CA ASN A 386 3.60 -39.47 0.49
C ASN A 386 4.25 -39.45 -0.91
N ASN A 387 5.55 -39.16 -1.05
CA ASN A 387 6.35 -39.41 -2.28
C ASN A 387 5.80 -38.83 -3.61
N SER A 388 4.77 -38.00 -3.55
CA SER A 388 4.20 -37.34 -4.70
C SER A 388 4.87 -35.98 -4.86
N PHE A 389 5.60 -35.80 -5.97
CA PHE A 389 6.41 -34.61 -6.28
C PHE A 389 5.53 -33.35 -6.41
N PHE A 390 5.25 -32.68 -5.28
CA PHE A 390 4.43 -31.46 -5.26
C PHE A 390 5.01 -30.33 -4.39
N GLY A 391 6.09 -30.59 -3.65
CA GLY A 391 6.95 -29.62 -2.98
C GLY A 391 8.42 -29.93 -3.29
N LEU A 392 9.33 -28.98 -3.07
CA LEU A 392 10.77 -29.24 -3.11
C LEU A 392 11.31 -29.26 -1.69
N GLU A 393 12.18 -30.22 -1.41
CA GLU A 393 13.01 -30.19 -0.21
C GLU A 393 13.98 -29.00 -0.34
N VAL A 394 13.54 -27.83 0.13
CA VAL A 394 14.42 -26.68 0.21
C VAL A 394 15.22 -26.86 1.47
N ASN A 395 16.48 -27.31 1.32
CA ASN A 395 17.43 -27.43 2.42
C ASN A 395 17.30 -26.21 3.34
N SER A 396 16.84 -26.45 4.57
CA SER A 396 16.95 -25.47 5.63
C SER A 396 18.44 -25.28 5.89
N ILE A 397 19.07 -24.32 5.22
CA ILE A 397 20.43 -23.92 5.58
C ILE A 397 20.33 -23.41 7.02
N ASN A 398 20.85 -24.20 7.96
CA ASN A 398 20.82 -23.92 9.41
C ASN A 398 21.29 -22.50 9.74
#